data_AF-A0A6F8T6G5-F1
#
_entry.id   AF-A0A6F8T6G5-F1
#
_cell.length_a   1.000
_cell.length_b   1.000
_cell.length_c   1.000
_cell.angle_alpha   90.00
_cell.angle_beta   90.00
_cell.angle_gamma   90.00
#
_symmetry.space_group_name_H-M   'P 1'
#
loop_
_entity.id
_entity.type
_entity.pdbx_description
1 polymer ?
#
loop_
_entity_poly.entity_id
_entity_poly.type
_entity_poly.pdbx_seq_one_letter_code
_entity_poly.pdbx_strand_id
1 'polypeptide(L)' 'MLPMSPFEPYQLDVGMREDQCRIYRGYADRNLSIMRKIVLKLLVDDKVSQEGIALKRLKFALSCQYLKKVVGF' A
#
# COMPACT_ATOMS: atom_id res chain seq x y z
N MET A 1 17.69 28.78 2.45
CA MET A 1 16.28 28.53 2.09
C MET A 1 16.30 27.30 1.19
N LEU A 2 16.15 26.09 1.75
CA LEU A 2 16.22 24.85 0.97
C LEU A 2 14.91 24.69 0.20
N PRO A 3 14.94 24.27 -1.09
CA PRO A 3 13.73 24.07 -1.87
C PRO A 3 12.91 22.96 -1.22
N MET A 4 11.69 23.29 -0.82
CA MET A 4 10.68 22.32 -0.41
C MET A 4 10.54 21.31 -1.54
N SER A 5 10.85 20.04 -1.27
CA SER A 5 10.58 18.94 -2.21
C SER A 5 9.11 19.02 -2.64
N PRO A 6 8.77 18.77 -3.91
CA PRO A 6 7.37 18.71 -4.31
C PRO A 6 6.70 17.70 -3.40
N PHE A 7 5.79 18.16 -2.54
CA PHE A 7 4.94 17.30 -1.76
C PHE A 7 4.18 16.46 -2.77
N GLU A 8 4.60 15.20 -2.95
CA GLU A 8 3.75 14.24 -3.62
C GLU A 8 2.41 14.28 -2.90
N PRO A 9 1.29 14.53 -3.61
CA PRO A 9 -0.01 14.61 -2.96
C PRO A 9 -0.15 13.36 -2.11
N TYR A 10 -0.39 13.55 -0.81
CA TYR A 10 -0.74 12.45 0.07
C TYR A 10 -2.03 11.88 -0.50
N GLN A 11 -1.91 10.86 -1.36
CA GLN A 11 -3.04 10.16 -1.92
C GLN A 11 -3.65 9.41 -0.73
N LEU A 12 -4.56 10.09 -0.04
CA LEU A 12 -5.39 9.52 1.00
C LEU A 12 -6.20 8.44 0.31
N ASP A 13 -5.85 7.20 0.61
CA ASP A 13 -6.46 6.05 -0.04
C ASP A 13 -7.84 5.83 0.58
N VAL A 14 -8.80 6.66 0.19
CA VAL A 14 -10.21 6.57 0.65
C VAL A 14 -10.77 5.18 0.37
N GLY A 15 -10.28 4.51 -0.68
CA GLY A 15 -10.63 3.13 -1.04
C GLY A 15 -10.10 2.07 -0.06
N MET A 16 -9.24 2.42 0.89
CA MET A 16 -8.72 1.55 1.94
C MET A 16 -9.43 1.74 3.30
N ARG A 17 -10.33 2.73 3.42
CA ARG A 17 -11.06 3.05 4.66
C ARG A 17 -10.13 3.24 5.86
N GLU A 18 -9.05 3.98 5.65
CA GLU A 18 -8.03 4.23 6.68
C GLU A 18 -8.62 4.92 7.92
N ASP A 19 -9.59 5.80 7.71
CA ASP A 19 -10.41 6.47 8.72
C ASP A 19 -11.18 5.50 9.62
N GLN A 20 -11.53 4.32 9.12
CA GLN A 20 -12.28 3.29 9.87
C GLN A 20 -11.35 2.36 10.66
N CYS A 21 -10.03 2.45 10.46
CA CYS A 21 -9.06 1.65 11.21
C CYS A 21 -8.83 2.25 12.60
N ARG A 22 -9.35 1.58 13.64
CA ARG A 22 -9.13 1.98 15.04
C ARG A 22 -7.70 1.66 15.50
N ILE A 23 -6.75 2.51 15.16
CA ILE A 23 -5.35 2.36 15.50
C ILE A 23 -4.89 3.62 16.23
N TYR A 24 -4.77 3.53 17.56
CA TYR A 24 -4.58 4.70 18.43
C TYR A 24 -3.33 4.60 19.32
N ARG A 25 -2.36 3.74 18.97
CA ARG A 25 -1.15 3.55 19.77
C ARG A 25 0.07 4.13 19.08
N GLY A 26 0.63 5.19 19.64
CA GLY A 26 1.87 5.81 19.15
C GLY A 26 1.79 6.15 17.66
N TYR A 27 2.79 5.73 16.89
CA TYR A 27 2.90 5.96 15.45
C TYR A 27 2.25 4.88 14.57
N ALA A 28 1.37 4.04 15.14
CA ALA A 28 0.83 2.89 14.42
C ALA A 28 -0.05 3.29 13.22
N ASP A 29 -0.72 4.44 13.28
CA ASP A 29 -1.47 5.05 12.17
C ASP A 29 -0.54 5.38 10.99
N ARG A 30 0.52 6.15 11.24
CA ARG A 30 1.51 6.55 10.24
C ARG A 30 2.22 5.33 9.66
N ASN A 31 2.64 4.40 10.52
CA ASN A 31 3.34 3.19 10.10
C ASN A 31 2.45 2.35 9.17
N LEU A 32 1.18 2.17 9.50
CA LEU A 32 0.27 1.44 8.64
C LEU A 32 0.03 2.17 7.31
N SER A 33 -0.13 3.49 7.35
CA SER A 33 -0.29 4.32 6.14
C SER A 33 0.89 4.13 5.18
N ILE A 34 2.12 4.21 5.69
CA ILE A 34 3.34 4.00 4.91
C ILE A 34 3.40 2.57 4.34
N MET A 35 3.12 1.55 5.16
CA MET A 35 3.13 0.16 4.72
C MET A 35 2.13 -0.10 3.60
N ARG A 36 0.92 0.47 3.67
CA ARG A 36 -0.08 0.36 2.60
C ARG A 36 0.41 0.98 1.30
N LYS A 37 1.03 2.17 1.36
CA LYS A 37 1.60 2.83 0.18
C LYS A 37 2.70 1.97 -0.47
N ILE A 38 3.57 1.37 0.34
CA ILE A 38 4.61 0.44 -0.15
C ILE A 38 3.96 -0.75 -0.86
N VAL A 39 3.00 -1.42 -0.21
CA VAL A 39 2.31 -2.58 -0.79
C VAL A 39 1.59 -2.22 -2.09
N LEU A 40 0.90 -1.08 -2.13
CA LEU A 40 0.20 -0.63 -3.33
C LEU A 40 1.16 -0.36 -4.48
N LYS A 41 2.29 0.29 -4.22
CA LYS A 41 3.31 0.51 -5.24
C LYS A 41 3.81 -0.79 -5.83
N LEU A 42 4.14 -1.78 -4.98
CA LEU A 42 4.54 -3.12 -5.42
C LEU A 42 3.46 -3.80 -6.31
N LEU A 43 2.19 -3.69 -5.94
CA LEU A 43 1.09 -4.30 -6.70
C LEU A 43 0.80 -3.58 -8.03
N VAL A 44 1.01 -2.26 -8.09
CA VAL A 44 0.90 -1.46 -9.32
C VAL A 44 2.07 -1.78 -10.27
N ASP A 45 3.26 -2.02 -9.71
CA ASP A 45 4.46 -2.36 -10.46
C ASP A 45 4.45 -3.82 -10.96
N ASP A 46 3.72 -4.74 -10.32
CA ASP A 46 3.48 -6.10 -10.85
C ASP A 46 2.68 -6.07 -12.16
N LYS A 47 3.38 -6.12 -13.30
CA LYS A 47 2.78 -6.17 -14.64
C LYS A 47 2.39 -7.57 -15.10
N VAL A 48 2.76 -8.61 -14.34
CA VAL A 48 2.49 -9.99 -14.74
C VAL A 48 1.03 -10.36 -14.50
N SER A 49 0.43 -9.89 -13.41
CA SER A 49 -1.01 -10.02 -13.22
C SER A 49 -1.75 -8.93 -13.99
N GLN A 50 -2.71 -9.36 -14.83
CA GLN A 50 -3.65 -8.51 -15.56
C GLN A 50 -4.88 -8.11 -14.70
N GLU A 51 -4.92 -8.52 -13.43
CA GLU A 51 -6.04 -8.27 -12.53
C GLU A 51 -6.06 -6.80 -12.06
N GLY A 52 -7.24 -6.27 -11.77
CA GLY A 52 -7.37 -4.95 -11.14
C GLY A 52 -6.78 -4.91 -9.73
N ILE A 53 -6.45 -3.70 -9.23
CA ILE A 53 -5.77 -3.52 -7.94
C ILE A 53 -6.54 -4.13 -6.75
N ALA A 54 -7.87 -4.16 -6.80
CA ALA A 54 -8.69 -4.80 -5.77
C ALA A 54 -8.48 -6.32 -5.70
N LEU A 55 -8.45 -7.00 -6.84
CA LEU A 55 -8.20 -8.43 -6.93
C LEU A 55 -6.76 -8.77 -6.57
N LYS A 56 -5.79 -7.97 -7.04
CA LYS A 56 -4.38 -8.13 -6.66
C LYS A 56 -4.16 -8.08 -5.16
N ARG A 57 -4.81 -7.13 -4.46
CA ARG A 57 -4.78 -7.06 -2.98
C ARG A 57 -5.34 -8.32 -2.33
N LEU A 58 -6.50 -8.80 -2.79
CA LEU A 58 -7.11 -10.01 -2.24
C LEU A 58 -6.23 -11.23 -2.47
N LYS A 59 -5.69 -11.39 -3.68
CA LYS A 59 -4.77 -12.47 -4.04
C LYS A 59 -3.47 -12.43 -3.23
N PHE A 60 -2.91 -11.24 -3.02
CA PHE A 60 -1.73 -11.03 -2.18
C PHE A 60 -1.98 -11.43 -0.72
N ALA A 61 -3.17 -11.14 -0.20
CA ALA A 61 -3.57 -11.55 1.15
C ALA A 61 -3.81 -13.07 1.28
N LEU A 62 -4.26 -13.74 0.21
CA LEU A 62 -4.67 -15.15 0.26
C LEU A 62 -3.63 -16.15 -0.26
N SER A 63 -2.61 -15.70 -1.01
CA SER A 63 -1.60 -16.58 -1.61
C SER A 63 -0.19 -16.19 -1.18
N CYS A 64 0.43 -17.03 -0.36
CA CYS A 64 1.83 -16.88 0.02
C CYS A 64 2.78 -16.90 -1.18
N GLN A 65 2.46 -17.66 -2.23
CA GLN A 65 3.28 -17.70 -3.45
C GLN A 65 3.22 -16.38 -4.20
N TYR A 66 2.03 -15.79 -4.35
CA TYR A 66 1.89 -14.49 -5.00
C TYR A 66 2.50 -13.37 -4.16
N LEU A 67 2.36 -13.43 -2.82
CA LEU A 67 3.03 -12.52 -1.90
C LEU A 67 4.55 -12.56 -2.09
N LYS A 68 5.18 -13.74 -2.02
CA LYS A 68 6.63 -13.90 -2.19
C LYS A 68 7.12 -13.30 -3.50
N LYS A 69 6.41 -13.59 -4.59
CA LYS A 69 6.70 -13.04 -5.91
C LYS A 69 6.66 -11.52 -5.94
N VAL A 70 5.61 -10.91 -5.39
CA VAL A 70 5.43 -9.44 -5.40
C VAL A 70 6.46 -8.74 -4.50
N VAL A 71 6.82 -9.35 -3.36
CA VAL A 71 7.83 -8.80 -2.43
C VAL A 71 9.26 -9.08 -2.90
N GLY A 72 9.48 -10.11 -3.73
CA GLY A 72 10.80 -10.50 -4.23
C GLY A 72 11.58 -11.44 -3.31
N PHE A 73 10.89 -12.32 -2.55
CA PHE A 73 11.47 -13.36 -1.69
C PHE A 73 11.34 -14.77 -2.29
#